data_AF-A0A976P2V7-F1
#
_entry.id   AF-A0A976P2V7-F1
#
_cell.length_a   1.000
_cell.length_b   1.000
_cell.length_c   1.000
_cell.angle_alpha   90.00
_cell.angle_beta   90.00
_cell.angle_gamma   90.00
#
_symmetry.space_group_name_H-M   'P 1'
#
loop_
_entity.id
_entity.type
_entity.pdbx_description
1 polymer ?
#
loop_
_entity_poly.entity_id
_entity_poly.type
_entity_poly.pdbx_seq_one_letter_code
_entity_poly.pdbx_strand_id
1 'polypeptide(L)'
;MRTPWQTPLPFIVRCTTRWPSWMLHRSCRPPWCARDLGEPIGIIMTSQFINTEIQTETGFQAWHFDLPALGRTSMLLEHGVAELRAVLDSDQLSLVVEFNRDGEQALLMRNWHVAARREDARRSRLALLLILDLVFARHHSVQRIGVGQRDCGALLPAGMLRDDWIERGVFYQWPELWLDKGCVYPEPACWHVTNAVRHPRRPPQPEQGAFYRRYIPELKQTLSFRVVHPVNDLDLFHDWMNQPRVAPIWELGLPKAELQQYLQQRQADQHIFSVFGCFDDVPFGYFELYWTREDRLGPYYDAGDFDRGLHVLVGDVNFLGTRYFTAWVTGLTHFLFLDDPRTQRVMGEPRADNKALLKHLATIPAFHNLKEFDFPHKRAALLECTRERFFELIPLP
;
A
#
# COMPACT_ATOMS: atom_id res chain seq x y z
N MET A 1 39.37 -13.79 -56.41
CA MET A 1 38.09 -14.50 -56.62
C MET A 1 36.97 -13.48 -56.53
N ARG A 2 36.35 -13.23 -57.70
CA ARG A 2 35.14 -12.48 -58.09
C ARG A 2 34.44 -11.51 -57.10
N THR A 3 34.53 -10.23 -57.45
CA THR A 3 33.53 -9.12 -57.47
C THR A 3 32.10 -9.60 -57.90
N PRO A 4 30.97 -8.81 -57.92
CA PRO A 4 30.97 -7.36 -58.26
C PRO A 4 29.69 -6.42 -58.10
N TRP A 5 29.85 -5.15 -58.55
CA TRP A 5 28.89 -4.21 -59.26
C TRP A 5 27.64 -3.66 -58.50
N GLN A 6 27.01 -2.49 -58.78
CA GLN A 6 27.17 -1.29 -59.63
C GLN A 6 26.13 -0.22 -59.18
N THR A 7 26.43 1.06 -59.43
CA THR A 7 25.66 2.35 -59.40
C THR A 7 24.41 2.39 -60.35
N PRO A 8 23.61 3.49 -60.58
CA PRO A 8 23.50 4.88 -60.03
C PRO A 8 22.03 5.44 -59.79
N LEU A 9 21.92 6.73 -59.38
CA LEU A 9 20.79 7.72 -59.31
C LEU A 9 20.03 7.97 -60.67
N PRO A 10 19.09 8.96 -60.87
CA PRO A 10 17.97 9.59 -60.10
C PRO A 10 16.65 9.78 -60.94
N PHE A 11 15.68 10.59 -60.45
CA PHE A 11 14.56 11.34 -61.11
C PHE A 11 13.07 10.96 -60.86
N ILE A 12 12.41 11.86 -60.11
CA ILE A 12 11.12 12.57 -60.31
C ILE A 12 10.04 11.90 -61.18
N VAL A 13 8.84 11.67 -60.61
CA VAL A 13 7.53 12.07 -61.20
C VAL A 13 6.52 12.39 -60.07
N ARG A 14 5.98 13.61 -60.08
CA ARG A 14 4.73 13.98 -59.38
C ARG A 14 3.55 13.34 -60.11
N CYS A 15 2.57 12.79 -59.39
CA CYS A 15 1.23 12.67 -59.95
C CYS A 15 0.14 13.00 -58.91
N THR A 16 -0.58 14.05 -59.26
CA THR A 16 -1.80 14.60 -58.67
C THR A 16 -3.00 13.68 -58.90
N THR A 17 -3.89 13.52 -57.92
CA THR A 17 -5.33 13.39 -58.19
C THR A 17 -6.20 13.74 -56.98
N ARG A 18 -7.27 14.48 -57.28
CA ARG A 18 -8.33 15.01 -56.41
C ARG A 18 -9.14 13.92 -55.72
N TRP A 19 -9.56 14.18 -54.48
CA TRP A 19 -10.63 13.45 -53.79
C TRP A 19 -11.97 14.17 -54.01
N PRO A 20 -13.06 13.47 -54.38
CA PRO A 20 -14.40 13.99 -54.24
C PRO A 20 -14.97 13.69 -52.84
N SER A 21 -15.70 14.69 -52.35
CA SER A 21 -16.52 14.68 -51.14
C SER A 21 -17.75 13.76 -51.29
N TRP A 22 -18.34 13.40 -50.14
CA TRP A 22 -19.67 12.80 -49.90
C TRP A 22 -19.76 11.25 -49.91
N MET A 23 -19.75 10.63 -48.72
CA MET A 23 -20.95 10.02 -48.11
C MET A 23 -20.65 9.31 -46.78
N LEU A 24 -21.51 9.62 -45.80
CA LEU A 24 -21.69 8.98 -44.51
C LEU A 24 -21.87 7.44 -44.61
N HIS A 25 -21.14 6.67 -43.80
CA HIS A 25 -21.70 5.72 -42.81
C HIS A 25 -20.62 4.84 -42.15
N ARG A 26 -20.77 4.67 -40.83
CA ARG A 26 -20.27 3.57 -39.97
C ARG A 26 -18.76 3.46 -39.78
N SER A 27 -18.25 4.11 -38.72
CA SER A 27 -16.99 3.73 -38.11
C SER A 27 -17.11 2.35 -37.44
N CYS A 28 -16.50 1.33 -38.04
CA CYS A 28 -16.13 0.11 -37.34
C CYS A 28 -15.13 0.46 -36.23
N ARG A 29 -15.51 0.30 -34.96
CA ARG A 29 -14.56 0.25 -33.84
C ARG A 29 -14.14 -1.21 -33.62
N PRO A 30 -12.83 -1.50 -33.39
CA PRO A 30 -12.36 -2.84 -33.07
C PRO A 30 -12.86 -3.28 -31.67
N PRO A 31 -13.14 -4.59 -31.45
CA PRO A 31 -13.95 -5.04 -30.32
C PRO A 31 -13.11 -5.45 -29.11
N TRP A 32 -12.18 -4.62 -28.62
CA TRP A 32 -11.47 -4.90 -27.37
C TRP A 32 -11.03 -3.61 -26.68
N CYS A 33 -11.96 -2.94 -25.99
CA CYS A 33 -11.66 -2.17 -24.77
C CYS A 33 -12.95 -1.58 -24.19
N ALA A 34 -13.07 -1.67 -22.86
CA ALA A 34 -14.07 -1.01 -22.02
C ALA A 34 -15.53 -1.48 -22.17
N ARG A 35 -15.91 -2.50 -21.38
CA ARG A 35 -17.24 -2.55 -20.79
C ARG A 35 -17.11 -2.20 -19.31
N ASP A 36 -17.86 -1.17 -18.92
CA ASP A 36 -18.34 -0.86 -17.57
C ASP A 36 -17.30 -0.73 -16.45
N LEU A 37 -16.48 0.32 -16.52
CA LEU A 37 -16.02 1.00 -15.32
C LEU A 37 -17.06 2.07 -14.98
N GLY A 38 -18.00 1.71 -14.11
CA GLY A 38 -18.89 2.69 -13.46
C GLY A 38 -18.06 3.74 -12.71
N GLU A 39 -18.66 4.92 -12.51
CA GLU A 39 -18.02 6.04 -11.81
C GLU A 39 -17.42 5.63 -10.46
N PRO A 40 -16.28 6.22 -10.04
CA PRO A 40 -15.71 5.97 -8.74
C PRO A 40 -16.60 6.63 -7.67
N ILE A 41 -17.57 5.88 -7.17
CA ILE A 41 -18.15 6.17 -5.86
C ILE A 41 -17.01 5.93 -4.86
N GLY A 42 -16.52 7.02 -4.26
CA GLY A 42 -15.38 7.02 -3.34
C GLY A 42 -15.46 5.84 -2.37
N ILE A 43 -14.40 5.04 -2.35
CA ILE A 43 -14.27 3.89 -1.46
C ILE A 43 -13.90 4.49 -0.09
N ILE A 44 -14.87 5.06 0.61
CA ILE A 44 -14.69 5.53 1.99
C ILE A 44 -14.51 4.30 2.87
N MET A 45 -13.29 3.75 2.93
CA MET A 45 -12.96 2.56 3.71
C MET A 45 -13.25 2.80 5.20
N THR A 46 -14.35 2.26 5.70
CA THR A 46 -14.56 2.06 7.13
C THR A 46 -14.35 0.59 7.48
N SER A 47 -13.46 0.39 8.46
CA SER A 47 -13.13 -0.83 9.19
C SER A 47 -12.48 -1.99 8.41
N GLN A 48 -11.21 -2.27 8.73
CA GLN A 48 -10.66 -3.62 8.59
C GLN A 48 -10.72 -4.36 9.94
N PHE A 49 -11.86 -4.27 10.67
CA PHE A 49 -12.22 -4.76 12.03
C PHE A 49 -11.89 -3.74 13.16
N ILE A 50 -12.75 -3.31 14.11
CA ILE A 50 -13.61 -3.99 15.11
C ILE A 50 -14.79 -3.09 15.58
N ASN A 51 -15.84 -3.68 16.18
CA ASN A 51 -16.53 -3.15 17.39
C ASN A 51 -16.63 -4.16 18.56
N THR A 52 -16.51 -5.49 18.36
CA THR A 52 -16.42 -6.48 19.47
C THR A 52 -15.72 -7.75 19.01
N GLU A 53 -14.69 -8.22 19.74
CA GLU A 53 -14.19 -9.60 19.67
C GLU A 53 -14.91 -10.41 20.74
N ILE A 54 -15.78 -11.34 20.35
CA ILE A 54 -16.43 -12.26 21.29
C ILE A 54 -15.67 -13.58 21.23
N GLN A 55 -15.08 -13.98 22.36
CA GLN A 55 -14.57 -15.33 22.55
C GLN A 55 -15.62 -16.15 23.28
N THR A 56 -16.11 -17.20 22.64
CA THR A 56 -17.03 -18.15 23.27
C THR A 56 -16.27 -19.32 23.85
N GLU A 57 -16.80 -19.95 24.89
CA GLU A 57 -16.27 -21.22 25.44
C GLU A 57 -16.21 -22.34 24.38
N THR A 58 -16.95 -22.18 23.28
CA THR A 58 -17.02 -23.10 22.14
C THR A 58 -15.90 -22.93 21.11
N GLY A 59 -14.94 -22.02 21.30
CA GLY A 59 -13.74 -21.91 20.45
C GLY A 59 -13.91 -21.08 19.17
N PHE A 60 -14.95 -20.24 19.09
CA PHE A 60 -15.17 -19.33 17.96
C PHE A 60 -14.74 -17.91 18.32
N GLN A 61 -14.31 -17.17 17.31
CA GLN A 61 -14.05 -15.73 17.38
C GLN A 61 -14.96 -15.02 16.38
N ALA A 62 -15.51 -13.88 16.77
CA ALA A 62 -16.36 -13.07 15.90
C ALA A 62 -15.93 -11.60 15.87
N TRP A 63 -16.14 -10.95 14.72
CA TRP A 63 -15.87 -9.53 14.48
C TRP A 63 -17.08 -8.87 13.82
N HIS A 64 -17.46 -7.68 14.26
CA HIS A 64 -18.56 -6.89 13.72
C HIS A 64 -18.11 -5.51 13.30
N PHE A 65 -18.52 -5.05 12.11
CA PHE A 65 -18.07 -3.80 11.51
C PHE A 65 -18.93 -3.40 10.30
N ASP A 66 -18.83 -2.14 9.88
CA ASP A 66 -19.56 -1.61 8.72
C ASP A 66 -18.61 -1.33 7.56
N LEU A 67 -18.93 -1.88 6.39
CA LEU A 67 -18.22 -1.63 5.13
C LEU A 67 -19.17 -0.95 4.14
N PRO A 68 -18.76 0.10 3.40
CA PRO A 68 -19.63 0.73 2.41
C PRO A 68 -20.16 -0.24 1.34
N ALA A 69 -19.32 -1.20 0.94
CA ALA A 69 -19.65 -2.15 -0.12
C ALA A 69 -20.52 -3.34 0.33
N LEU A 70 -20.50 -3.68 1.63
CA LEU A 70 -21.17 -4.86 2.20
C LEU A 70 -22.25 -4.51 3.25
N GLY A 71 -22.29 -3.27 3.73
CA GLY A 71 -23.14 -2.83 4.85
C GLY A 71 -22.62 -3.35 6.20
N ARG A 72 -23.55 -3.59 7.13
CA ARG A 72 -23.25 -4.26 8.39
C ARG A 72 -22.69 -5.64 8.08
N THR A 73 -21.51 -5.93 8.60
CA THR A 73 -20.76 -7.15 8.32
C THR A 73 -20.34 -7.80 9.62
N SER A 74 -20.51 -9.12 9.68
CA SER A 74 -20.04 -9.98 10.76
C SER A 74 -19.14 -11.05 10.17
N MET A 75 -17.97 -11.25 10.78
CA MET A 75 -17.09 -12.35 10.43
C MET A 75 -16.93 -13.28 11.62
N LEU A 76 -16.94 -14.58 11.35
CA LEU A 76 -16.75 -15.62 12.35
C LEU A 76 -15.63 -16.54 11.89
N LEU A 77 -14.77 -16.92 12.82
CA LEU A 77 -13.71 -17.91 12.63
C LEU A 77 -13.87 -19.02 13.67
N GLU A 78 -14.11 -20.23 13.18
CA GLU A 78 -14.21 -21.46 13.95
C GLU A 78 -12.90 -22.23 13.86
N HIS A 79 -12.34 -22.58 15.01
CA HIS A 79 -11.09 -23.34 15.09
C HIS A 79 -11.35 -24.80 15.42
N GLY A 80 -11.08 -25.69 14.46
CA GLY A 80 -10.95 -27.13 14.67
C GLY A 80 -9.48 -27.57 14.65
N VAL A 81 -9.23 -28.79 15.15
CA VAL A 81 -7.88 -29.38 15.15
C VAL A 81 -7.39 -29.65 13.72
N ALA A 82 -8.26 -30.17 12.86
CA ALA A 82 -7.95 -30.49 11.46
C ALA A 82 -8.56 -29.50 10.45
N GLU A 83 -9.59 -28.78 10.85
CA GLU A 83 -10.40 -27.93 9.98
C GLU A 83 -10.51 -26.51 10.54
N LEU A 84 -10.68 -25.54 9.64
CA LEU A 84 -10.94 -24.14 9.95
C LEU A 84 -12.17 -23.72 9.14
N ARG A 85 -13.10 -23.01 9.75
CA ARG A 85 -14.26 -22.48 9.04
C ARG A 85 -14.40 -20.99 9.27
N ALA A 86 -14.45 -20.24 8.17
CA ALA A 86 -14.65 -18.81 8.17
C ALA A 86 -16.02 -18.48 7.57
N VAL A 87 -16.77 -17.62 8.23
CA VAL A 87 -18.08 -17.12 7.76
C VAL A 87 -18.01 -15.61 7.71
N LEU A 88 -18.46 -15.01 6.62
CA LEU A 88 -18.73 -13.58 6.50
C LEU A 88 -20.21 -13.43 6.18
N ASP A 89 -20.96 -12.77 7.05
CA ASP A 89 -22.37 -12.46 6.85
C ASP A 89 -22.56 -10.94 6.82
N SER A 90 -23.27 -10.43 5.83
CA SER A 90 -23.47 -9.00 5.63
C SER A 90 -24.85 -8.64 5.07
N ASP A 91 -25.18 -7.35 5.05
CA ASP A 91 -26.43 -6.87 4.43
C ASP A 91 -26.54 -7.25 2.94
N GLN A 92 -25.40 -7.44 2.26
CA GLN A 92 -25.36 -7.69 0.81
C GLN A 92 -25.17 -9.17 0.44
N LEU A 93 -24.41 -9.94 1.22
CA LEU A 93 -24.12 -11.36 0.96
C LEU A 93 -23.73 -12.12 2.23
N SER A 94 -23.80 -13.45 2.12
CA SER A 94 -23.20 -14.39 3.07
C SER A 94 -22.19 -15.28 2.33
N LEU A 95 -21.01 -15.46 2.90
CA LEU A 95 -19.91 -16.26 2.36
C LEU A 95 -19.39 -17.20 3.45
N VAL A 96 -19.32 -18.50 3.14
CA VAL A 96 -18.72 -19.52 4.00
C VAL A 96 -17.54 -20.13 3.27
N VAL A 97 -16.40 -20.25 3.94
CA VAL A 97 -15.21 -20.94 3.43
C VAL A 97 -14.71 -21.94 4.48
N GLU A 98 -14.49 -23.18 4.06
CA GLU A 98 -13.96 -24.26 4.89
C GLU A 98 -12.57 -24.64 4.40
N PHE A 99 -11.64 -24.76 5.33
CA PHE A 99 -10.25 -25.12 5.07
C PHE A 99 -9.86 -26.40 5.81
N ASN A 100 -9.10 -27.26 5.15
CA ASN A 100 -8.36 -28.34 5.80
C ASN A 100 -6.91 -27.88 6.04
N ARG A 101 -6.31 -28.29 7.16
CA ARG A 101 -4.88 -28.11 7.37
C ARG A 101 -4.07 -29.08 6.49
N ASP A 102 -3.07 -28.54 5.79
CA ASP A 102 -2.07 -29.31 5.04
C ASP A 102 -0.69 -29.04 5.66
N GLY A 103 -0.42 -29.69 6.79
CA GLY A 103 0.72 -29.37 7.64
C GLY A 103 0.55 -28.06 8.42
N GLU A 104 1.66 -27.55 8.99
CA GLU A 104 1.62 -26.38 9.88
C GLU A 104 1.54 -25.03 9.13
N GLN A 105 2.02 -25.01 7.88
CA GLN A 105 2.22 -23.79 7.10
C GLN A 105 1.25 -23.66 5.92
N ALA A 106 0.34 -24.60 5.71
CA ALA A 106 -0.59 -24.53 4.59
C ALA A 106 -2.03 -24.91 4.96
N LEU A 107 -2.97 -24.26 4.27
CA LEU A 107 -4.39 -24.57 4.31
C LEU A 107 -4.90 -24.87 2.90
N LEU A 108 -5.86 -25.77 2.78
CA LEU A 108 -6.55 -26.07 1.51
C LEU A 108 -8.02 -25.71 1.65
N MET A 109 -8.52 -24.83 0.78
CA MET A 109 -9.95 -24.56 0.68
C MET A 109 -10.67 -25.81 0.17
N ARG A 110 -11.46 -26.45 1.05
CA ARG A 110 -12.23 -27.64 0.71
C ARG A 110 -13.56 -27.27 0.09
N ASN A 111 -14.27 -26.34 0.72
CA ASN A 111 -15.58 -25.86 0.31
C ASN A 111 -15.63 -24.34 0.39
N TRP A 112 -16.39 -23.74 -0.51
CA TRP A 112 -16.86 -22.38 -0.35
C TRP A 112 -18.31 -22.29 -0.83
N HIS A 113 -19.10 -21.42 -0.21
CA HIS A 113 -20.47 -21.17 -0.61
C HIS A 113 -20.78 -19.69 -0.43
N VAL A 114 -21.30 -19.06 -1.48
CA VAL A 114 -21.74 -17.67 -1.45
C VAL A 114 -23.24 -17.58 -1.73
N ALA A 115 -23.97 -16.97 -0.81
CA ALA A 115 -25.37 -16.62 -0.95
C ALA A 115 -25.47 -15.10 -1.09
N ALA A 116 -25.66 -14.61 -2.31
CA ALA A 116 -25.76 -13.17 -2.59
C ALA A 116 -27.18 -12.80 -3.03
N ARG A 117 -27.71 -11.67 -2.54
CA ARG A 117 -29.06 -11.18 -2.93
C ARG A 117 -29.14 -10.79 -4.42
N ARG A 118 -27.98 -10.50 -5.03
CA ARG A 118 -27.70 -10.34 -6.46
C ARG A 118 -26.29 -10.85 -6.72
N GLU A 119 -26.06 -11.61 -7.79
CA GLU A 119 -24.71 -12.09 -8.16
C GLU A 119 -23.80 -10.89 -8.51
N ASP A 120 -22.96 -10.48 -7.55
CA ASP A 120 -21.97 -9.43 -7.71
C ASP A 120 -20.58 -10.00 -7.40
N ALA A 121 -19.85 -10.37 -8.45
CA ALA A 121 -18.50 -10.93 -8.34
C ALA A 121 -17.53 -10.00 -7.60
N ARG A 122 -17.73 -8.68 -7.65
CA ARG A 122 -16.86 -7.71 -6.94
C ARG A 122 -17.06 -7.83 -5.44
N ARG A 123 -18.30 -7.96 -4.97
CA ARG A 123 -18.59 -8.13 -3.54
C ARG A 123 -18.16 -9.51 -3.04
N SER A 124 -18.39 -10.56 -3.82
CA SER A 124 -17.91 -11.91 -3.50
C SER A 124 -16.39 -11.94 -3.37
N ARG A 125 -15.67 -11.26 -4.28
CA ARG A 125 -14.22 -11.10 -4.20
C ARG A 125 -13.79 -10.34 -2.94
N LEU A 126 -14.40 -9.19 -2.64
CA LEU A 126 -14.09 -8.43 -1.42
C LEU A 126 -14.30 -9.29 -0.17
N ALA A 127 -15.41 -10.02 -0.09
CA ALA A 127 -15.70 -10.92 1.02
C ALA A 127 -14.67 -12.04 1.15
N LEU A 128 -14.22 -12.62 0.03
CA LEU A 128 -13.17 -13.63 0.02
C LEU A 128 -11.83 -13.04 0.47
N LEU A 129 -11.45 -11.86 0.01
CA LEU A 129 -10.22 -11.17 0.43
C LEU A 129 -10.23 -10.89 1.95
N LEU A 130 -11.37 -10.46 2.51
CA LEU A 130 -11.51 -10.26 3.96
C LEU A 130 -11.37 -11.56 4.75
N ILE A 131 -11.93 -12.67 4.26
CA ILE A 131 -11.72 -14.00 4.87
C ILE A 131 -10.25 -14.40 4.83
N LEU A 132 -9.58 -14.23 3.69
CA LEU A 132 -8.17 -14.56 3.53
C LEU A 132 -7.28 -13.73 4.48
N ASP A 133 -7.53 -12.43 4.56
CA ASP A 133 -6.85 -11.51 5.49
C ASP A 133 -7.03 -12.00 6.92
N LEU A 134 -8.26 -12.26 7.36
CA LEU A 134 -8.55 -12.77 8.70
C LEU A 134 -7.84 -14.10 8.99
N VAL A 135 -7.83 -15.04 8.05
CA VAL A 135 -7.16 -16.33 8.22
C VAL A 135 -5.65 -16.13 8.36
N PHE A 136 -5.02 -15.32 7.52
CA PHE A 136 -3.60 -15.02 7.62
C PHE A 136 -3.26 -14.26 8.91
N ALA A 137 -4.12 -13.34 9.36
CA ALA A 137 -4.00 -12.57 10.59
C ALA A 137 -3.99 -13.45 11.84
N ARG A 138 -4.91 -14.43 11.90
CA ARG A 138 -5.11 -15.29 13.08
C ARG A 138 -4.20 -16.51 13.08
N HIS A 139 -3.60 -16.86 11.94
CA HIS A 139 -2.74 -18.03 11.79
C HIS A 139 -1.37 -17.67 11.20
N HIS A 140 -0.53 -16.98 11.98
CA HIS A 140 0.81 -16.53 11.54
C HIS A 140 1.73 -17.65 10.99
N SER A 141 1.53 -18.91 11.40
CA SER A 141 2.30 -20.05 10.87
C SER A 141 1.95 -20.36 9.42
N VAL A 142 0.71 -20.10 8.99
CA VAL A 142 0.24 -20.37 7.63
C VAL A 142 0.94 -19.42 6.66
N GLN A 143 1.69 -19.97 5.72
CA GLN A 143 2.39 -19.22 4.67
C GLN A 143 1.65 -19.27 3.34
N ARG A 144 0.75 -20.24 3.13
CA ARG A 144 0.02 -20.37 1.87
C ARG A 144 -1.35 -20.99 2.03
N ILE A 145 -2.27 -20.64 1.12
CA ILE A 145 -3.63 -21.17 1.06
C ILE A 145 -3.91 -21.66 -0.36
N GLY A 146 -4.25 -22.94 -0.51
CA GLY A 146 -4.60 -23.54 -1.80
C GLY A 146 -6.07 -23.34 -2.11
N VAL A 147 -6.35 -22.84 -3.31
CA VAL A 147 -7.68 -22.60 -3.86
C VAL A 147 -8.03 -23.77 -4.77
N GLY A 148 -8.39 -24.92 -4.18
CA GLY A 148 -8.63 -26.16 -4.92
C GLY A 148 -9.84 -26.13 -5.86
N GLN A 149 -10.67 -25.08 -5.81
CA GLN A 149 -11.87 -24.93 -6.62
C GLN A 149 -11.70 -23.78 -7.64
N ARG A 150 -11.80 -24.09 -8.94
CA ARG A 150 -11.51 -23.16 -10.04
C ARG A 150 -12.42 -21.93 -10.09
N ASP A 151 -13.66 -22.08 -9.66
CA ASP A 151 -14.66 -21.00 -9.58
C ASP A 151 -14.33 -19.98 -8.49
N CYS A 152 -13.88 -20.43 -7.32
CA CYS A 152 -13.36 -19.55 -6.27
C CYS A 152 -12.09 -18.81 -6.76
N GLY A 153 -11.17 -19.54 -7.40
CA GLY A 153 -9.95 -18.96 -7.97
C GLY A 153 -10.22 -17.87 -9.02
N ALA A 154 -11.32 -17.97 -9.76
CA ALA A 154 -11.72 -16.97 -10.76
C ALA A 154 -12.11 -15.59 -10.17
N LEU A 155 -12.40 -15.51 -8.86
CA LEU A 155 -12.64 -14.23 -8.17
C LEU A 155 -11.34 -13.45 -7.91
N LEU A 156 -10.21 -14.15 -7.83
CA LEU A 156 -8.92 -13.59 -7.47
C LEU A 156 -8.14 -13.15 -8.72
N PRO A 157 -7.25 -12.14 -8.61
CA PRO A 157 -6.32 -11.82 -9.70
C PRO A 157 -5.48 -13.03 -10.08
N ALA A 158 -5.29 -13.24 -11.38
CA ALA A 158 -4.42 -14.32 -11.87
C ALA A 158 -2.99 -14.23 -11.30
N GLY A 159 -2.46 -13.01 -11.08
CA GLY A 159 -1.13 -12.82 -10.49
C GLY A 159 -1.05 -13.11 -8.99
N MET A 160 -2.17 -13.31 -8.30
CA MET A 160 -2.21 -13.71 -6.88
C MET A 160 -2.03 -15.22 -6.73
N LEU A 161 -2.41 -15.99 -7.76
CA LEU A 161 -2.38 -17.44 -7.75
C LEU A 161 -1.13 -17.96 -8.46
N ARG A 162 -0.43 -18.88 -7.79
CA ARG A 162 0.65 -19.68 -8.38
C ARG A 162 0.33 -21.14 -8.18
N ASP A 163 0.07 -21.87 -9.26
CA ASP A 163 -0.32 -23.28 -9.22
C ASP A 163 -1.51 -23.55 -8.27
N ASP A 164 -2.52 -22.67 -8.32
CA ASP A 164 -3.69 -22.64 -7.42
C ASP A 164 -3.40 -22.31 -5.94
N TRP A 165 -2.20 -21.83 -5.61
CA TRP A 165 -1.84 -21.37 -4.27
C TRP A 165 -1.75 -19.84 -4.17
N ILE A 166 -2.22 -19.32 -3.04
CA ILE A 166 -2.00 -17.95 -2.58
C ILE A 166 -0.87 -17.99 -1.55
N GLU A 167 0.27 -17.41 -1.88
CA GLU A 167 1.36 -17.20 -0.92
C GLU A 167 1.07 -15.96 -0.06
N ARG A 168 1.34 -16.01 1.25
CA ARG A 168 1.11 -14.92 2.21
C ARG A 168 1.77 -13.62 1.72
N GLY A 169 3.06 -13.69 1.39
CA GLY A 169 3.81 -12.54 0.90
C GLY A 169 3.26 -11.98 -0.41
N VAL A 170 2.63 -12.81 -1.26
CA VAL A 170 1.96 -12.36 -2.48
C VAL A 170 0.62 -11.71 -2.14
N PHE A 171 -0.19 -12.30 -1.26
CA PHE A 171 -1.48 -11.75 -0.82
C PHE A 171 -1.33 -10.31 -0.34
N TYR A 172 -0.39 -10.05 0.58
CA TYR A 172 -0.14 -8.72 1.12
C TYR A 172 0.43 -7.71 0.12
N GLN A 173 0.73 -8.11 -1.11
CA GLN A 173 1.13 -7.16 -2.17
C GLN A 173 -0.04 -6.63 -2.99
N TRP A 174 -1.27 -7.12 -2.77
CA TRP A 174 -2.45 -6.73 -3.54
C TRP A 174 -3.24 -5.58 -2.89
N PRO A 175 -3.13 -4.34 -3.39
CA PRO A 175 -3.52 -3.13 -2.65
C PRO A 175 -5.02 -2.98 -2.35
N GLU A 176 -5.90 -3.79 -2.94
CA GLU A 176 -7.35 -3.62 -2.93
C GLU A 176 -7.97 -3.56 -1.53
N LEU A 177 -7.40 -4.28 -0.56
CA LEU A 177 -7.87 -4.22 0.82
C LEU A 177 -7.44 -2.92 1.50
N TRP A 178 -6.19 -2.47 1.28
CA TRP A 178 -5.55 -1.46 2.14
C TRP A 178 -5.56 -0.05 1.56
N LEU A 179 -5.64 0.12 0.23
CA LEU A 179 -5.57 1.41 -0.44
C LEU A 179 -6.93 1.83 -1.02
N ASP A 180 -7.32 3.09 -0.82
CA ASP A 180 -8.55 3.68 -1.39
C ASP A 180 -8.57 3.59 -2.94
N LYS A 181 -7.44 3.89 -3.58
CA LYS A 181 -7.30 3.79 -5.05
C LYS A 181 -7.34 2.35 -5.60
N GLY A 182 -7.26 1.33 -4.75
CA GLY A 182 -7.20 -0.07 -5.16
C GLY A 182 -5.97 -0.43 -5.99
N CYS A 183 -6.12 -1.42 -6.89
CA CYS A 183 -5.04 -1.89 -7.78
C CYS A 183 -5.04 -1.13 -9.10
N VAL A 184 -4.00 -0.33 -9.33
CA VAL A 184 -3.84 0.49 -10.54
C VAL A 184 -2.59 0.06 -11.29
N TYR A 185 -2.73 -0.18 -12.60
CA TYR A 185 -1.57 -0.45 -13.46
C TYR A 185 -0.69 0.81 -13.55
N PRO A 186 0.63 0.72 -13.32
CA PRO A 186 1.49 1.90 -13.36
C PRO A 186 1.55 2.47 -14.78
N GLU A 187 1.31 3.77 -14.91
CA GLU A 187 1.47 4.45 -16.18
C GLU A 187 2.94 4.40 -16.66
N PRO A 188 3.18 4.38 -17.99
CA PRO A 188 4.52 4.48 -18.54
C PRO A 188 5.28 5.68 -17.97
N ALA A 189 6.52 5.43 -17.53
CA ALA A 189 7.32 6.47 -16.90
C ALA A 189 7.63 7.61 -17.88
N CYS A 190 7.09 8.79 -17.59
CA CYS A 190 7.45 10.04 -18.25
C CYS A 190 8.60 10.68 -17.50
N TRP A 191 9.68 11.07 -18.19
CA TRP A 191 10.89 11.58 -17.55
C TRP A 191 10.94 13.10 -17.54
N HIS A 192 11.51 13.67 -16.49
CA HIS A 192 11.81 15.10 -16.40
C HIS A 192 13.06 15.33 -15.54
N VAL A 193 13.44 16.60 -15.39
CA VAL A 193 14.60 17.00 -14.59
C VAL A 193 14.16 18.07 -13.59
N THR A 194 14.45 17.86 -12.31
CA THR A 194 14.34 18.86 -11.25
C THR A 194 15.70 18.98 -10.55
N ASN A 195 16.15 20.20 -10.23
CA ASN A 195 17.43 20.43 -9.54
C ASN A 195 18.62 19.64 -10.13
N ALA A 196 18.72 19.56 -11.46
CA ALA A 196 19.72 18.78 -12.21
C ALA A 196 19.67 17.25 -12.04
N VAL A 197 18.66 16.70 -11.38
CA VAL A 197 18.42 15.26 -11.25
C VAL A 197 17.36 14.81 -12.26
N ARG A 198 17.66 13.78 -13.04
CA ARG A 198 16.70 13.13 -13.96
C ARG A 198 15.97 12.00 -13.22
N HIS A 199 14.64 12.06 -13.22
CA HIS A 199 13.78 11.07 -12.56
C HIS A 199 12.39 10.96 -13.25
N PRO A 200 11.63 9.88 -13.00
CA PRO A 200 10.25 9.79 -13.44
C PRO A 200 9.37 10.90 -12.85
N ARG A 201 8.39 11.37 -13.61
CA ARG A 201 7.34 12.25 -13.11
C ARG A 201 6.55 11.52 -12.04
N ARG A 202 6.41 12.16 -10.87
CA ARG A 202 5.75 11.58 -9.72
C ARG A 202 4.24 11.81 -9.81
N PRO A 203 3.42 10.85 -9.36
CA PRO A 203 1.98 11.08 -9.26
C PRO A 203 1.70 12.23 -8.29
N PRO A 204 0.58 12.97 -8.47
CA PRO A 204 0.16 13.95 -7.48
C PRO A 204 -0.15 13.28 -6.14
N GLN A 205 0.03 14.02 -5.06
CA GLN A 205 -0.37 13.57 -3.73
C GLN A 205 -1.91 13.47 -3.66
N PRO A 206 -2.46 12.58 -2.82
CA PRO A 206 -3.88 12.62 -2.49
C PRO A 206 -4.24 14.01 -1.92
N GLU A 207 -5.36 14.58 -2.36
CA GLU A 207 -5.74 15.94 -1.93
C GLU A 207 -6.28 15.98 -0.50
N GLN A 208 -6.96 14.91 -0.07
CA GLN A 208 -7.60 14.81 1.24
C GLN A 208 -7.88 13.36 1.62
N GLY A 209 -8.18 13.15 2.91
CA GLY A 209 -8.66 11.87 3.43
C GLY A 209 -7.56 10.85 3.73
N ALA A 210 -8.00 9.70 4.24
CA ALA A 210 -7.13 8.55 4.49
C ALA A 210 -6.93 7.77 3.20
N PHE A 211 -5.69 7.44 2.87
CA PHE A 211 -5.32 6.71 1.65
C PHE A 211 -4.85 5.28 1.95
N TYR A 212 -4.63 4.96 3.23
CA TYR A 212 -4.25 3.64 3.71
C TYR A 212 -4.98 3.34 5.02
N ARG A 213 -5.48 2.10 5.17
CA ARG A 213 -6.05 1.60 6.42
C ARG A 213 -5.72 0.12 6.61
N ARG A 214 -5.35 -0.26 7.83
CA ARG A 214 -5.16 -1.67 8.25
C ARG A 214 -5.43 -1.83 9.73
N TYR A 215 -6.18 -2.86 10.11
CA TYR A 215 -6.35 -3.21 11.52
C TYR A 215 -5.15 -3.97 12.05
N ILE A 216 -4.82 -3.72 13.32
CA ILE A 216 -3.70 -4.35 14.01
C ILE A 216 -4.28 -5.18 15.16
N PRO A 217 -4.46 -6.51 14.98
CA PRO A 217 -5.09 -7.39 15.96
C PRO A 217 -4.46 -7.32 17.35
N GLU A 218 -3.13 -7.18 17.44
CA GLU A 218 -2.39 -7.12 18.69
C GLU A 218 -2.67 -5.84 19.48
N LEU A 219 -3.01 -4.75 18.79
CA LEU A 219 -3.37 -3.48 19.41
C LEU A 219 -4.88 -3.34 19.61
N LYS A 220 -5.67 -4.10 18.86
CA LYS A 220 -7.13 -3.90 18.74
C LYS A 220 -7.50 -2.50 18.25
N GLN A 221 -6.68 -1.96 17.35
CA GLN A 221 -6.84 -0.63 16.80
C GLN A 221 -6.64 -0.64 15.29
N THR A 222 -7.27 0.31 14.61
CA THR A 222 -7.08 0.53 13.18
C THR A 222 -5.99 1.57 12.95
N LEU A 223 -4.90 1.15 12.32
CA LEU A 223 -3.89 2.06 11.79
C LEU A 223 -4.38 2.66 10.47
N SER A 224 -4.26 3.97 10.31
CA SER A 224 -4.53 4.64 9.04
C SER A 224 -3.53 5.77 8.79
N PHE A 225 -3.37 6.14 7.52
CA PHE A 225 -2.56 7.28 7.10
C PHE A 225 -3.42 8.22 6.27
N ARG A 226 -3.32 9.52 6.58
CA ARG A 226 -4.03 10.59 5.88
C ARG A 226 -3.12 11.75 5.55
N VAL A 227 -3.53 12.51 4.53
CA VAL A 227 -2.89 13.76 4.14
C VAL A 227 -2.97 14.78 5.28
N VAL A 228 -1.91 15.55 5.49
CA VAL A 228 -1.91 16.70 6.41
C VAL A 228 -2.52 17.90 5.69
N HIS A 229 -3.53 18.52 6.30
CA HIS A 229 -4.16 19.72 5.77
C HIS A 229 -3.51 20.99 6.37
N PRO A 230 -2.87 21.87 5.57
CA PRO A 230 -2.04 22.97 6.10
C PRO A 230 -2.75 23.97 7.03
N VAL A 231 -4.07 24.09 6.93
CA VAL A 231 -4.90 24.95 7.80
C VAL A 231 -5.47 24.16 8.98
N ASN A 232 -6.31 23.16 8.70
CA ASN A 232 -7.03 22.39 9.72
C ASN A 232 -6.13 21.63 10.70
N ASP A 233 -4.97 21.15 10.26
CA ASP A 233 -4.03 20.38 11.09
C ASP A 233 -2.91 21.24 11.70
N LEU A 234 -2.90 22.55 11.42
CA LEU A 234 -1.80 23.45 11.79
C LEU A 234 -1.56 23.50 13.30
N ASP A 235 -2.63 23.54 14.08
CA ASP A 235 -2.53 23.64 15.54
C ASP A 235 -1.85 22.40 16.12
N LEU A 236 -2.28 21.20 15.71
CA LEU A 236 -1.68 19.94 16.16
C LEU A 236 -0.24 19.80 15.69
N PHE A 237 0.03 20.14 14.42
CA PHE A 237 1.38 20.11 13.85
C PHE A 237 2.32 21.06 14.59
N HIS A 238 1.88 22.28 14.85
CA HIS A 238 2.62 23.28 15.61
C HIS A 238 2.94 22.79 17.03
N ASP A 239 1.94 22.25 17.73
CA ASP A 239 2.13 21.76 19.08
C ASP A 239 3.15 20.63 19.14
N TRP A 240 3.11 19.71 18.17
CA TRP A 240 4.10 18.62 18.07
C TRP A 240 5.50 19.12 17.73
N MET A 241 5.64 20.01 16.74
CA MET A 241 6.94 20.53 16.31
C MET A 241 7.65 21.36 17.38
N ASN A 242 6.87 21.97 18.28
CA ASN A 242 7.39 22.77 19.40
C ASN A 242 7.60 21.95 20.69
N GLN A 243 7.35 20.64 20.69
CA GLN A 243 7.67 19.82 21.87
C GLN A 243 9.19 19.78 22.12
N PRO A 244 9.66 19.88 23.37
CA PRO A 244 11.09 19.84 23.68
C PRO A 244 11.85 18.60 23.18
N ARG A 245 11.16 17.46 23.02
CA ARG A 245 11.73 16.21 22.49
C ARG A 245 11.81 16.17 20.96
N VAL A 246 11.04 17.02 20.28
CA VAL A 246 10.87 17.04 18.82
C VAL A 246 11.72 18.15 18.21
N ALA A 247 11.59 19.37 18.72
CA ALA A 247 12.18 20.57 18.12
C ALA A 247 13.69 20.43 17.83
N PRO A 248 14.52 19.82 18.70
CA PRO A 248 15.95 19.65 18.41
C PRO A 248 16.28 18.68 17.27
N ILE A 249 15.35 17.78 16.91
CA ILE A 249 15.56 16.73 15.90
C ILE A 249 15.03 17.18 14.54
N TRP A 250 13.86 17.83 14.55
CA TRP A 250 13.18 18.28 13.34
C TRP A 250 13.54 19.71 12.94
N GLU A 251 14.08 20.51 13.86
CA GLU A 251 14.47 21.91 13.62
C GLU A 251 13.31 22.79 13.10
N LEU A 252 12.06 22.40 13.43
CA LEU A 252 10.81 23.06 13.04
C LEU A 252 10.04 23.62 14.25
N GLY A 253 10.72 23.90 15.36
CA GLY A 253 10.12 24.63 16.51
C GLY A 253 9.88 26.11 16.18
N LEU A 254 8.99 26.37 15.22
CA LEU A 254 8.76 27.67 14.59
C LEU A 254 7.33 28.19 14.88
N PRO A 255 7.08 29.50 14.69
CA PRO A 255 5.73 30.07 14.76
C PRO A 255 4.77 29.47 13.73
N LYS A 256 3.46 29.48 14.05
CA LYS A 256 2.39 28.92 13.19
C LYS A 256 2.42 29.42 11.73
N ALA A 257 2.71 30.70 11.50
CA ALA A 257 2.74 31.26 10.14
C ALA A 257 3.83 30.60 9.27
N GLU A 258 5.01 30.34 9.84
CA GLU A 258 6.11 29.68 9.14
C GLU A 258 5.81 28.19 8.92
N LEU A 259 5.22 27.53 9.91
CA LEU A 259 4.81 26.12 9.78
C LEU A 259 3.67 25.92 8.77
N GLN A 260 2.76 26.87 8.66
CA GLN A 260 1.73 26.84 7.63
C GLN A 260 2.35 26.96 6.23
N GLN A 261 3.30 27.89 6.06
CA GLN A 261 4.02 28.03 4.81
C GLN A 261 4.84 26.77 4.48
N TYR A 262 5.46 26.15 5.49
CA TYR A 262 6.15 24.87 5.35
C TYR A 262 5.21 23.78 4.81
N LEU A 263 4.06 23.56 5.44
CA LEU A 263 3.08 22.56 4.99
C LEU A 263 2.56 22.84 3.58
N GLN A 264 2.30 24.11 3.22
CA GLN A 264 1.90 24.50 1.87
C GLN A 264 2.99 24.19 0.83
N GLN A 265 4.26 24.40 1.17
CA GLN A 265 5.39 24.03 0.30
C GLN A 265 5.50 22.52 0.12
N ARG A 266 5.32 21.73 1.19
CA ARG A 266 5.28 20.26 1.10
C ARG A 266 4.12 19.75 0.23
N GLN A 267 2.94 20.36 0.35
CA GLN A 267 1.78 20.00 -0.46
C GLN A 267 1.98 20.29 -1.96
N ALA A 268 2.74 21.34 -2.29
CA ALA A 268 3.07 21.69 -3.67
C ALA A 268 4.23 20.85 -4.26
N ASP A 269 4.99 20.15 -3.43
CA ASP A 269 6.18 19.40 -3.84
C ASP A 269 5.85 17.92 -4.12
N GLN A 270 5.87 17.51 -5.39
CA GLN A 270 5.57 16.13 -5.80
C GLN A 270 6.62 15.11 -5.33
N HIS A 271 7.79 15.58 -4.89
CA HIS A 271 8.85 14.71 -4.39
C HIS A 271 8.53 14.17 -2.99
N ILE A 272 7.90 14.96 -2.12
CA ILE A 272 7.75 14.67 -0.69
C ILE A 272 6.32 14.89 -0.21
N PHE A 273 5.77 13.92 0.49
CA PHE A 273 4.38 13.88 0.91
C PHE A 273 4.24 13.92 2.44
N SER A 274 3.54 14.92 2.97
CA SER A 274 3.27 15.09 4.40
C SER A 274 2.06 14.26 4.84
N VAL A 275 2.27 13.41 5.86
CA VAL A 275 1.31 12.41 6.30
C VAL A 275 1.12 12.46 7.80
N PHE A 276 -0.13 12.36 8.26
CA PHE A 276 -0.43 11.97 9.63
C PHE A 276 -0.75 10.48 9.71
N GLY A 277 -0.14 9.82 10.68
CA GLY A 277 -0.58 8.49 11.12
C GLY A 277 -1.61 8.61 12.22
N CYS A 278 -2.62 7.76 12.14
CA CYS A 278 -3.73 7.71 13.06
C CYS A 278 -3.95 6.29 13.58
N PHE A 279 -4.28 6.15 14.87
CA PHE A 279 -4.87 4.94 15.43
C PHE A 279 -6.32 5.25 15.80
N ASP A 280 -7.26 4.48 15.27
CA ASP A 280 -8.71 4.72 15.41
C ASP A 280 -9.09 6.17 15.07
N ASP A 281 -8.52 6.68 13.97
CA ASP A 281 -8.71 8.03 13.47
C ASP A 281 -8.17 9.16 14.37
N VAL A 282 -7.50 8.81 15.48
CA VAL A 282 -6.77 9.76 16.34
C VAL A 282 -5.34 9.93 15.84
N PRO A 283 -4.92 11.14 15.40
CA PRO A 283 -3.57 11.38 14.91
C PRO A 283 -2.53 11.23 16.02
N PHE A 284 -1.45 10.50 15.75
CA PHE A 284 -0.37 10.25 16.72
C PHE A 284 1.01 10.71 16.25
N GLY A 285 1.23 10.84 14.94
CA GLY A 285 2.55 11.11 14.37
C GLY A 285 2.50 11.80 13.01
N TYR A 286 3.59 12.50 12.69
CA TYR A 286 3.84 13.16 11.43
C TYR A 286 4.95 12.44 10.68
N PHE A 287 4.77 12.27 9.38
CA PHE A 287 5.67 11.55 8.51
C PHE A 287 5.86 12.31 7.21
N GLU A 288 7.05 12.21 6.63
CA GLU A 288 7.31 12.69 5.27
C GLU A 288 7.76 11.53 4.41
N LEU A 289 6.99 11.22 3.38
CA LEU A 289 7.24 10.11 2.46
C LEU A 289 7.77 10.65 1.14
N TYR A 290 8.98 10.28 0.76
CA TYR A 290 9.67 10.94 -0.35
C TYR A 290 10.26 9.98 -1.37
N TRP A 291 10.54 10.48 -2.58
CA TRP A 291 11.24 9.74 -3.64
C TRP A 291 12.73 9.98 -3.55
N THR A 292 13.50 8.95 -3.24
CA THR A 292 14.92 9.12 -2.87
C THR A 292 15.78 9.63 -4.02
N ARG A 293 15.40 9.33 -5.27
CA ARG A 293 16.16 9.68 -6.48
C ARG A 293 16.43 11.18 -6.56
N GLU A 294 15.42 12.00 -6.31
CA GLU A 294 15.47 13.46 -6.31
C GLU A 294 15.56 14.07 -4.90
N ASP A 295 15.69 13.24 -3.86
CA ASP A 295 15.93 13.68 -2.49
C ASP A 295 17.41 14.01 -2.24
N ARG A 296 17.67 14.75 -1.15
CA ARG A 296 19.01 14.94 -0.59
C ARG A 296 19.74 13.63 -0.27
N LEU A 297 19.02 12.54 -0.02
CA LEU A 297 19.58 11.20 0.23
C LEU A 297 20.11 10.55 -1.05
N GLY A 298 19.51 10.84 -2.21
CA GLY A 298 19.82 10.21 -3.49
C GLY A 298 21.31 10.11 -3.82
N PRO A 299 22.12 11.18 -3.63
CA PRO A 299 23.56 11.16 -3.90
C PRO A 299 24.41 10.24 -3.01
N TYR A 300 23.88 9.72 -1.90
CA TYR A 300 24.66 8.97 -0.91
C TYR A 300 24.63 7.45 -1.12
N TYR A 301 23.90 6.96 -2.12
CA TYR A 301 23.89 5.57 -2.57
C TYR A 301 23.44 5.48 -4.03
N ASP A 302 23.40 4.27 -4.60
CA ASP A 302 22.86 4.07 -5.96
C ASP A 302 21.33 4.07 -5.93
N ALA A 303 20.75 5.27 -5.86
CA ALA A 303 19.32 5.50 -5.75
C ALA A 303 18.58 5.09 -7.04
N GLY A 304 17.67 4.14 -6.89
CA GLY A 304 16.78 3.66 -7.94
C GLY A 304 15.66 4.65 -8.20
N ASP A 305 15.09 4.59 -9.41
CA ASP A 305 14.11 5.58 -9.86
C ASP A 305 12.81 5.59 -9.04
N PHE A 306 12.48 4.49 -8.37
CA PHE A 306 11.26 4.33 -7.57
C PHE A 306 11.54 4.02 -6.10
N ASP A 307 12.77 4.19 -5.66
CA ASP A 307 13.08 4.02 -4.24
C ASP A 307 12.37 5.11 -3.42
N ARG A 308 11.84 4.71 -2.27
CA ARG A 308 11.11 5.59 -1.35
C ARG A 308 11.89 5.78 -0.06
N GLY A 309 11.66 6.88 0.63
CA GLY A 309 12.20 7.11 1.96
C GLY A 309 11.18 7.72 2.90
N LEU A 310 11.51 7.74 4.20
CA LEU A 310 10.64 8.28 5.23
C LEU A 310 11.38 9.08 6.31
N HIS A 311 10.85 10.25 6.63
CA HIS A 311 11.12 10.92 7.91
C HIS A 311 9.99 10.64 8.90
N VAL A 312 10.32 10.42 10.17
CA VAL A 312 9.35 10.00 11.19
C VAL A 312 9.35 10.88 12.41
N LEU A 313 8.15 11.17 12.89
CA LEU A 313 7.89 11.82 14.16
C LEU A 313 6.66 11.20 14.79
N VAL A 314 6.80 10.70 16.02
CA VAL A 314 5.63 10.47 16.88
C VAL A 314 5.41 11.74 17.68
N GLY A 315 4.23 12.33 17.65
CA GLY A 315 3.85 13.57 18.33
C GLY A 315 3.09 13.35 19.64
N ASP A 316 2.28 12.29 19.70
CA ASP A 316 1.59 11.86 20.91
C ASP A 316 2.37 10.75 21.63
N VAL A 317 2.73 11.01 22.88
CA VAL A 317 3.52 10.11 23.72
C VAL A 317 2.80 8.81 24.09
N ASN A 318 1.46 8.78 24.00
CA ASN A 318 0.65 7.58 24.27
C ASN A 318 0.87 6.47 23.24
N PHE A 319 1.43 6.82 22.08
CA PHE A 319 1.72 5.90 20.97
C PHE A 319 3.22 5.62 20.81
N LEU A 320 4.01 5.85 21.88
CA LEU A 320 5.40 5.44 21.95
C LEU A 320 5.54 3.97 22.40
N GLY A 321 6.74 3.41 22.17
CA GLY A 321 7.09 2.06 22.57
C GLY A 321 7.01 1.04 21.44
N THR A 322 7.65 -0.12 21.65
CA THR A 322 7.92 -1.11 20.59
C THR A 322 6.66 -1.60 19.89
N ARG A 323 5.56 -1.82 20.62
CA ARG A 323 4.31 -2.33 20.01
C ARG A 323 3.73 -1.38 18.96
N TYR A 324 3.69 -0.07 19.27
CA TYR A 324 3.20 0.94 18.34
C TYR A 324 4.22 1.18 17.23
N PHE A 325 5.51 1.26 17.59
CA PHE A 325 6.59 1.37 16.62
C PHE A 325 6.48 0.31 15.52
N THR A 326 6.39 -0.98 15.89
CA THR A 326 6.24 -2.08 14.95
C THR A 326 5.00 -1.92 14.08
N ALA A 327 3.85 -1.56 14.67
CA ALA A 327 2.61 -1.39 13.94
C ALA A 327 2.72 -0.29 12.86
N TRP A 328 3.16 0.92 13.24
CA TRP A 328 3.21 2.03 12.27
C TRP A 328 4.37 1.94 11.30
N VAL A 329 5.55 1.43 11.69
CA VAL A 329 6.70 1.36 10.77
C VAL A 329 6.46 0.31 9.68
N THR A 330 5.87 -0.84 10.04
CA THR A 330 5.48 -1.86 9.06
C THR A 330 4.30 -1.39 8.22
N GLY A 331 3.35 -0.64 8.79
CA GLY A 331 2.26 -0.02 8.04
C GLY A 331 2.73 0.98 7.00
N LEU A 332 3.63 1.92 7.37
CA LEU A 332 4.20 2.89 6.42
C LEU A 332 4.99 2.19 5.32
N THR A 333 5.82 1.23 5.69
CA THR A 333 6.63 0.46 4.73
C THR A 333 5.75 -0.33 3.78
N HIS A 334 4.69 -0.96 4.29
CA HIS A 334 3.69 -1.65 3.49
C HIS A 334 3.02 -0.70 2.50
N PHE A 335 2.53 0.46 2.97
CA PHE A 335 1.97 1.49 2.10
C PHE A 335 2.95 1.88 0.98
N LEU A 336 4.21 2.17 1.30
CA LEU A 336 5.21 2.59 0.31
C LEU A 336 5.44 1.55 -0.81
N PHE A 337 5.37 0.26 -0.48
CA PHE A 337 5.46 -0.81 -1.48
C PHE A 337 4.17 -0.98 -2.29
N LEU A 338 3.01 -0.67 -1.73
CA LEU A 338 1.73 -0.77 -2.43
C LEU A 338 1.41 0.45 -3.29
N ASP A 339 1.88 1.62 -2.89
CA ASP A 339 1.58 2.89 -3.54
C ASP A 339 2.09 2.93 -4.99
N ASP A 340 3.29 2.40 -5.22
CA ASP A 340 3.83 2.13 -6.56
C ASP A 340 4.46 0.73 -6.59
N PRO A 341 3.94 -0.21 -7.41
CA PRO A 341 4.47 -1.58 -7.46
C PRO A 341 5.91 -1.65 -7.99
N ARG A 342 6.43 -0.57 -8.59
CA ARG A 342 7.83 -0.47 -9.03
C ARG A 342 8.79 -0.17 -7.89
N THR A 343 8.32 0.28 -6.73
CA THR A 343 9.13 0.49 -5.53
C THR A 343 9.72 -0.83 -5.05
N GLN A 344 11.06 -0.94 -5.10
CA GLN A 344 11.79 -2.12 -4.63
C GLN A 344 12.52 -1.90 -3.30
N ARG A 345 12.79 -0.65 -2.92
CA ARG A 345 13.47 -0.31 -1.67
C ARG A 345 12.79 0.85 -0.95
N VAL A 346 12.73 0.71 0.37
CA VAL A 346 12.36 1.76 1.32
C VAL A 346 13.59 2.08 2.16
N MET A 347 13.99 3.35 2.16
CA MET A 347 15.20 3.84 2.78
C MET A 347 14.89 4.64 4.05
N GLY A 348 15.88 4.70 4.94
CA GLY A 348 15.87 5.62 6.07
C GLY A 348 17.26 6.09 6.44
N GLU A 349 17.36 7.29 6.98
CA GLU A 349 18.64 7.94 7.29
C GLU A 349 18.63 8.61 8.68
N PRO A 350 18.26 7.88 9.76
CA PRO A 350 18.33 8.45 11.10
C PRO A 350 19.77 8.83 11.47
N ARG A 351 19.90 9.71 12.46
CA ARG A 351 21.22 10.01 13.03
C ARG A 351 21.84 8.72 13.57
N ALA A 352 23.12 8.48 13.28
CA ALA A 352 23.84 7.30 13.75
C ALA A 352 23.93 7.22 15.28
N ASP A 353 23.84 8.38 15.96
CA ASP A 353 23.82 8.49 17.42
C ASP A 353 22.42 8.27 18.06
N ASN A 354 21.36 8.12 17.26
CA ASN A 354 20.00 7.88 17.76
C ASN A 354 19.78 6.40 18.14
N LYS A 355 20.42 5.99 19.23
CA LYS A 355 20.39 4.61 19.74
C LYS A 355 18.98 4.10 20.04
N ALA A 356 18.06 4.98 20.44
CA ALA A 356 16.68 4.59 20.74
C ALA A 356 15.94 4.14 19.48
N LEU A 357 16.01 4.93 18.40
CA LEU A 357 15.40 4.58 17.13
C LEU A 357 16.06 3.34 16.51
N LEU A 358 17.39 3.26 16.53
CA LEU A 358 18.12 2.09 16.03
C LEU A 358 17.78 0.79 16.79
N LYS A 359 17.57 0.88 18.11
CA LYS A 359 17.11 -0.26 18.93
C LYS A 359 15.70 -0.73 18.53
N HIS A 360 14.79 0.20 18.25
CA HIS A 360 13.46 -0.15 17.75
C HIS A 360 13.51 -0.73 16.34
N LEU A 361 14.32 -0.18 15.44
CA LEU A 361 14.48 -0.72 14.09
C LEU A 361 15.09 -2.13 14.08
N ALA A 362 15.97 -2.44 15.03
CA ALA A 362 16.51 -3.79 15.19
C ALA A 362 15.44 -4.85 15.51
N THR A 363 14.22 -4.46 15.93
CA THR A 363 13.10 -5.40 16.08
C THR A 363 12.37 -5.68 14.76
N ILE A 364 12.75 -5.04 13.65
CA ILE A 364 12.12 -5.17 12.34
C ILE A 364 13.12 -5.86 11.38
N PRO A 365 13.04 -7.19 11.19
CA PRO A 365 14.08 -7.96 10.50
C PRO A 365 14.25 -7.62 9.01
N ALA A 366 13.26 -6.96 8.41
CA ALA A 366 13.32 -6.50 7.03
C ALA A 366 14.27 -5.30 6.83
N PHE A 367 14.46 -4.46 7.85
CA PHE A 367 15.39 -3.33 7.81
C PHE A 367 16.80 -3.77 8.19
N HIS A 368 17.79 -3.32 7.44
CA HIS A 368 19.19 -3.50 7.82
C HIS A 368 20.00 -2.22 7.59
N ASN A 369 21.08 -2.07 8.35
CA ASN A 369 22.02 -0.95 8.20
C ASN A 369 23.02 -1.28 7.09
N LEU A 370 23.00 -0.51 6.01
CA LEU A 370 23.91 -0.66 4.87
C LEU A 370 25.30 -0.08 5.18
N LYS A 371 25.32 1.15 5.70
CA LYS A 371 26.53 1.91 6.01
C LYS A 371 26.16 3.16 6.79
N GLU A 372 27.17 3.77 7.41
CA GLU A 372 27.05 5.13 7.90
C GLU A 372 27.77 6.12 6.98
N PHE A 373 27.25 7.35 6.88
CA PHE A 373 27.80 8.42 6.07
C PHE A 373 27.55 9.79 6.70
N ASP A 374 28.21 10.83 6.21
CA ASP A 374 28.06 12.20 6.70
C ASP A 374 27.21 13.04 5.75
N PHE A 375 26.09 13.56 6.27
CA PHE A 375 25.48 14.77 5.74
C PHE A 375 26.19 16.01 6.30
N PRO A 376 26.05 17.19 5.67
CA PRO A 376 26.62 18.43 6.19
C PRO A 376 26.24 18.76 7.65
N HIS A 377 25.07 18.29 8.12
CA HIS A 377 24.51 18.60 9.43
C HIS A 377 24.43 17.38 10.39
N LYS A 378 24.74 16.15 9.93
CA LYS A 378 24.67 14.93 10.77
C LYS A 378 25.48 13.76 10.22
N ARG A 379 25.97 12.91 11.12
CA ARG A 379 26.34 11.52 10.81
C ARG A 379 25.05 10.68 10.73
N ALA A 380 24.78 10.06 9.60
CA ALA A 380 23.59 9.26 9.36
C ALA A 380 23.91 7.76 9.23
N ALA A 381 22.98 6.92 9.68
CA ALA A 381 22.98 5.48 9.39
C ALA A 381 22.02 5.23 8.23
N LEU A 382 22.52 4.74 7.10
CA LEU A 382 21.70 4.38 5.94
C LEU A 382 21.04 3.02 6.19
N LEU A 383 19.73 3.02 6.23
CA LEU A 383 18.91 1.84 6.42
C LEU A 383 18.20 1.49 5.11
N GLU A 384 18.08 0.20 4.84
CA GLU A 384 17.36 -0.32 3.68
C GLU A 384 16.39 -1.42 4.11
N CYS A 385 15.20 -1.36 3.56
CA CYS A 385 14.21 -2.43 3.54
C CYS A 385 13.86 -2.71 2.08
N THR A 386 14.23 -3.89 1.59
CA THR A 386 13.86 -4.35 0.24
C THR A 386 12.46 -4.94 0.25
N ARG A 387 11.74 -4.84 -0.87
CA ARG A 387 10.42 -5.43 -1.06
C ARG A 387 10.37 -6.91 -0.71
N GLU A 388 11.30 -7.70 -1.24
CA GLU A 388 11.43 -9.14 -0.98
C GLU A 388 11.51 -9.44 0.52
N ARG A 389 12.55 -8.91 1.21
CA ARG A 389 12.71 -9.08 2.66
C ARG A 389 11.49 -8.63 3.46
N PHE A 390 10.81 -7.57 3.05
CA PHE A 390 9.62 -7.10 3.76
C PHE A 390 8.50 -8.14 3.73
N PHE A 391 8.12 -8.61 2.54
CA PHE A 391 7.03 -9.57 2.38
C PHE A 391 7.40 -11.01 2.78
N GLU A 392 8.69 -11.31 2.94
CA GLU A 392 9.17 -12.59 3.47
C GLU A 392 9.30 -12.59 5.01
N LEU A 393 9.84 -11.53 5.60
CA LEU A 393 10.26 -11.54 7.01
C LEU A 393 9.28 -10.83 7.94
N ILE A 394 8.40 -9.98 7.42
CA ILE A 394 7.40 -9.30 8.26
C ILE A 394 6.12 -10.14 8.25
N PRO A 395 5.72 -10.71 9.40
CA PRO A 395 4.44 -11.39 9.52
C PRO A 395 3.35 -10.32 9.61
N LEU A 396 2.95 -9.79 8.44
CA LEU A 396 1.83 -8.88 8.36
C LEU A 396 0.58 -9.58 8.95
N PRO A 397 -0.15 -8.89 9.85
CA PRO A 397 -1.45 -9.34 10.31
C PRO A 397 -2.45 -9.21 9.17
#